data_AF-A0A430JZ53-F1
#
_entry.id   AF-A0A430JZ53-F1
#
_cell.length_a   1.000
_cell.length_b   1.000
_cell.length_c   1.000
_cell.angle_alpha   90.00
_cell.angle_beta   90.00
_cell.angle_gamma   90.00
#
_symmetry.space_group_name_H-M   'P 1'
#
loop_
_entity.id
_entity.type
_entity.pdbx_description
1 polymer ?
#
loop_
_entity_poly.entity_id
_entity_poly.type
_entity_poly.pdbx_seq_one_letter_code
_entity_poly.pdbx_strand_id
1 'polypeptide(L)'
;MYLNATTSISDFENCLSNIGFLDPKQEQICSIEKPGEGNMNVVLRICTNKRSFIVKQSRPFVQKYPQITAPIERIDVEYQFYKAVTNKAIEPHIPKILAYNADSHLLILDDLGDCKDMSYLYDKRNIGTAQLQQLLDIASQIHTSKPIEYPENRELQLLNHQHIFVLPFLKESDFSLNAIQDGLEELALSYRTDETLKKEIAKVGEQYLSQGNVLLHGDYYPGSWMTKEDHIYVIDPEFSFMGFAEFDMGVLAAHSIMITMNIDCLQSIESGYAGTLNTLLLAKVAGIEVMRRIIGLAQLPLERSIPEKKLLLEMARALIMDKRY
;
A
#
# COMPACT_ATOMS: atom_id res chain seq x y z
N MET A 1 -22.61 -0.76 -13.43
CA MET A 1 -22.42 -2.23 -13.42
C MET A 1 -21.09 -2.53 -12.73
N TYR A 2 -21.02 -3.54 -11.85
CA TYR A 2 -19.74 -3.96 -11.26
C TYR A 2 -19.08 -5.05 -12.07
N LEU A 3 -17.95 -4.73 -12.69
CA LEU A 3 -17.15 -5.66 -13.47
C LEU A 3 -16.46 -6.66 -12.55
N ASN A 4 -16.23 -7.86 -13.07
CA ASN A 4 -15.47 -8.93 -12.42
C ASN A 4 -14.98 -9.94 -13.49
N ALA A 5 -14.12 -10.87 -13.10
CA ALA A 5 -13.55 -11.87 -14.00
C ALA A 5 -14.57 -12.84 -14.63
N THR A 6 -15.81 -12.89 -14.13
CA THR A 6 -16.90 -13.71 -14.69
C THR A 6 -17.90 -12.91 -15.52
N THR A 7 -17.68 -11.60 -15.66
CA THR A 7 -18.50 -10.73 -16.53
C THR A 7 -18.33 -11.19 -17.97
N SER A 8 -19.43 -11.29 -18.72
CA SER A 8 -19.36 -11.74 -20.11
C SER A 8 -18.56 -10.76 -20.96
N ILE A 9 -17.83 -11.26 -21.97
CA ILE A 9 -17.05 -10.41 -22.88
C ILE A 9 -17.94 -9.33 -23.51
N SER A 10 -19.14 -9.68 -23.95
CA SER A 10 -20.10 -8.74 -24.55
C SER A 10 -20.48 -7.61 -23.58
N ASP A 11 -20.78 -7.93 -22.31
CA ASP A 11 -21.11 -6.90 -21.32
C ASP A 11 -19.91 -6.00 -21.01
N PHE A 12 -18.71 -6.57 -20.99
CA PHE A 12 -17.47 -5.83 -20.78
C PHE A 12 -17.18 -4.87 -21.94
N GLU A 13 -17.30 -5.36 -23.18
CA GLU A 13 -17.16 -4.56 -24.40
C GLU A 13 -18.19 -3.43 -24.45
N ASN A 14 -19.44 -3.70 -24.10
CA ASN A 14 -20.49 -2.68 -23.99
C ASN A 14 -20.13 -1.64 -22.93
N CYS A 15 -19.64 -2.05 -21.75
CA CYS A 15 -19.24 -1.13 -20.69
C CYS A 15 -18.10 -0.21 -21.13
N LEU A 16 -17.06 -0.76 -21.78
CA LEU A 16 -15.91 0.02 -22.26
C LEU A 16 -16.25 0.91 -23.46
N SER A 17 -17.18 0.47 -24.31
CA SER A 17 -17.71 1.25 -25.43
C SER A 17 -18.56 2.43 -24.96
N ASN A 18 -19.39 2.24 -23.93
CA ASN A 18 -20.22 3.30 -23.35
C ASN A 18 -19.40 4.46 -22.77
N ILE A 19 -18.19 4.20 -22.28
CA ILE A 19 -17.26 5.23 -21.81
C ILE A 19 -16.32 5.74 -22.92
N GLY A 20 -16.51 5.30 -24.16
CA GLY A 20 -15.72 5.71 -25.33
C GLY A 20 -14.29 5.17 -25.37
N PHE A 21 -13.97 4.13 -24.58
CA PHE A 21 -12.60 3.60 -24.49
C PHE A 21 -12.28 2.53 -25.54
N LEU A 22 -13.26 1.69 -25.89
CA LEU A 22 -13.09 0.55 -26.80
C LEU A 22 -14.21 0.51 -27.84
N ASP A 23 -13.85 0.36 -29.12
CA ASP A 23 -14.80 0.10 -30.21
C ASP A 23 -14.78 -1.41 -30.55
N PRO A 24 -15.84 -2.17 -30.22
CA PRO A 24 -15.88 -3.63 -30.45
C PRO A 24 -15.78 -4.03 -31.93
N LYS A 25 -16.01 -3.09 -32.85
CA LYS A 25 -15.81 -3.33 -34.30
C LYS A 25 -14.34 -3.32 -34.70
N GLN A 26 -13.48 -2.69 -33.91
CA GLN A 26 -12.05 -2.51 -34.22
C GLN A 26 -11.13 -3.30 -33.29
N GLU A 27 -11.52 -3.49 -32.03
CA GLU A 27 -10.72 -4.15 -31.00
C GLU A 27 -11.65 -5.06 -30.19
N GLN A 28 -11.31 -6.34 -30.08
CA GLN A 28 -12.15 -7.36 -29.43
C GLN A 28 -11.43 -7.92 -28.21
N ILE A 29 -12.17 -8.13 -27.12
CA ILE A 29 -11.62 -8.75 -25.92
C ILE A 29 -11.46 -10.26 -26.15
N CYS A 30 -10.26 -10.77 -25.94
CA CYS A 30 -9.91 -12.19 -26.08
C CYS A 30 -9.93 -12.91 -24.72
N SER A 31 -9.44 -12.27 -23.66
CA SER A 31 -9.49 -12.81 -22.30
C SER A 31 -9.64 -11.72 -21.25
N ILE A 32 -10.21 -12.13 -20.10
CA ILE A 32 -10.32 -11.34 -18.88
C ILE A 32 -9.64 -12.16 -17.79
N GLU A 33 -8.61 -11.59 -17.18
CA GLU A 33 -7.76 -12.26 -16.22
C GLU A 33 -7.72 -11.48 -14.90
N LYS A 34 -7.44 -12.18 -13.80
CA LYS A 34 -7.09 -11.55 -12.53
C LYS A 34 -5.56 -11.50 -12.44
N PRO A 35 -4.92 -10.32 -12.57
CA PRO A 35 -3.46 -10.20 -12.48
C PRO A 35 -2.95 -10.28 -11.04
N GLY A 36 -3.84 -10.21 -10.06
CA GLY A 36 -3.58 -10.33 -8.64
C GLY A 36 -4.90 -10.36 -7.86
N GLU A 37 -4.83 -10.50 -6.54
CA GLU A 37 -6.01 -10.66 -5.68
C GLU A 37 -6.85 -9.37 -5.54
N GLY A 38 -6.23 -8.19 -5.70
CA GLY A 38 -6.89 -6.88 -5.56
C GLY A 38 -7.38 -6.62 -4.13
N ASN A 39 -6.61 -5.87 -3.33
CA ASN A 39 -6.94 -5.67 -1.91
C ASN A 39 -8.23 -4.84 -1.74
N MET A 40 -8.23 -3.59 -2.22
CA MET A 40 -9.36 -2.68 -2.09
C MET A 40 -10.28 -2.67 -3.30
N ASN A 41 -9.71 -2.74 -4.51
CA ASN A 41 -10.43 -2.59 -5.77
C ASN A 41 -10.46 -3.91 -6.54
N VAL A 42 -11.46 -4.05 -7.41
CA VAL A 42 -11.42 -5.07 -8.46
C VAL A 42 -10.31 -4.66 -9.44
N VAL A 43 -9.40 -5.58 -9.73
CA VAL A 43 -8.34 -5.40 -10.72
C VAL A 43 -8.46 -6.51 -11.76
N LEU A 44 -8.58 -6.14 -13.02
CA LEU A 44 -8.73 -7.08 -14.14
C LEU A 44 -7.73 -6.72 -15.23
N ARG A 45 -7.02 -7.72 -15.73
CA ARG A 45 -6.22 -7.62 -16.95
C ARG A 45 -7.12 -8.00 -18.12
N ILE A 46 -7.25 -7.10 -19.08
CA ILE A 46 -8.02 -7.32 -20.30
C ILE A 46 -7.03 -7.49 -21.44
N CYS A 47 -7.06 -8.66 -22.09
CA CYS A 47 -6.25 -8.93 -23.27
C CYS A 47 -7.16 -8.86 -24.48
N THR A 48 -6.85 -7.96 -25.41
CA THR A 48 -7.56 -7.83 -26.69
C THR A 48 -6.73 -8.43 -27.81
N ASN A 49 -7.30 -8.47 -29.01
CA ASN A 49 -6.57 -8.83 -30.22
C ASN A 49 -5.48 -7.80 -30.63
N LYS A 50 -5.29 -6.71 -29.88
CA LYS A 50 -4.30 -5.65 -30.18
C LYS A 50 -3.33 -5.34 -29.05
N ARG A 51 -3.76 -5.43 -27.79
CA ARG A 51 -3.00 -4.99 -26.62
C ARG A 51 -3.55 -5.62 -25.35
N SER A 52 -2.90 -5.33 -24.22
CA SER A 52 -3.48 -5.54 -22.89
C SER A 52 -3.51 -4.23 -22.10
N PHE A 53 -4.45 -4.16 -21.15
CA PHE A 53 -4.59 -3.04 -20.22
C PHE A 53 -5.20 -3.53 -18.90
N ILE A 54 -5.02 -2.74 -17.84
CA ILE A 54 -5.57 -3.02 -16.52
C ILE A 54 -6.82 -2.17 -16.30
N VAL A 55 -7.92 -2.81 -15.93
CA VAL A 55 -9.16 -2.15 -15.49
C VAL A 55 -9.27 -2.28 -13.99
N LYS A 56 -9.29 -1.14 -13.30
CA LYS A 56 -9.55 -1.03 -11.87
C LYS A 56 -10.93 -0.44 -11.63
N GLN A 57 -11.69 -1.05 -10.73
CA GLN A 57 -13.00 -0.54 -10.30
C GLN A 57 -13.15 -0.62 -8.79
N SER A 58 -13.53 0.48 -8.16
CA SER A 58 -13.90 0.50 -6.75
C SER A 58 -15.36 0.06 -6.55
N ARG A 59 -15.65 -0.33 -5.31
CA ARG A 59 -16.97 -0.77 -4.81
C ARG A 59 -17.22 -0.12 -3.45
N PRO A 60 -18.44 -0.06 -2.92
CA PRO A 60 -18.71 0.55 -1.59
C PRO A 60 -18.18 -0.29 -0.40
N PHE A 61 -17.26 -1.22 -0.65
CA PHE A 61 -16.62 -2.10 0.30
C PHE A 61 -15.21 -2.49 -0.18
N VAL A 62 -14.42 -3.05 0.72
CA VAL A 62 -13.08 -3.60 0.45
C VAL A 62 -13.21 -4.89 -0.35
N GLN A 63 -12.56 -4.99 -1.52
CA GLN A 63 -12.67 -6.16 -2.40
C GLN A 63 -12.27 -7.48 -1.72
N LYS A 64 -11.20 -7.47 -0.91
CA LYS A 64 -10.74 -8.62 -0.12
C LYS A 64 -11.62 -8.95 1.09
N TYR A 65 -12.29 -7.94 1.66
CA TYR A 65 -13.12 -8.06 2.86
C TYR A 65 -14.48 -7.38 2.63
N PRO A 66 -15.41 -8.00 1.89
CA PRO A 66 -16.66 -7.36 1.46
C PRO A 66 -17.57 -6.86 2.60
N GLN A 67 -17.35 -7.35 3.82
CA GLN A 67 -18.03 -6.89 5.04
C GLN A 67 -17.54 -5.52 5.53
N ILE A 68 -16.36 -5.05 5.09
CA ILE A 68 -15.79 -3.76 5.47
C ILE A 68 -16.21 -2.73 4.43
N THR A 69 -17.04 -1.77 4.84
CA THR A 69 -17.43 -0.61 4.01
C THR A 69 -16.19 0.23 3.68
N ALA A 70 -16.12 0.71 2.44
CA ALA A 70 -15.04 1.57 1.97
C ALA A 70 -15.57 2.61 0.98
N PRO A 71 -15.01 3.84 0.97
CA PRO A 71 -15.46 4.91 0.08
C PRO A 71 -15.32 4.50 -1.39
N ILE A 72 -16.40 4.60 -2.17
CA ILE A 72 -16.39 4.19 -3.58
C ILE A 72 -15.54 5.17 -4.42
N GLU A 73 -15.41 6.41 -3.97
CA GLU A 73 -14.65 7.48 -4.62
C GLU A 73 -13.13 7.27 -4.53
N ARG A 74 -12.63 6.29 -3.78
CA ARG A 74 -11.18 6.02 -3.63
C ARG A 74 -10.43 5.81 -4.96
N ILE A 75 -11.13 5.34 -6.00
CA ILE A 75 -10.52 5.19 -7.33
C ILE A 75 -10.23 6.55 -7.99
N ASP A 76 -10.99 7.60 -7.66
CA ASP A 76 -10.66 8.97 -8.06
C ASP A 76 -9.37 9.42 -7.37
N VAL A 77 -9.18 9.11 -6.09
CA VAL A 77 -7.94 9.46 -5.38
C VAL A 77 -6.72 8.86 -6.05
N GLU A 78 -6.79 7.59 -6.46
CA GLU A 78 -5.73 6.95 -7.25
C GLU A 78 -5.51 7.66 -8.62
N TYR A 79 -6.58 8.04 -9.31
CA TYR A 79 -6.47 8.83 -10.54
C TYR A 79 -5.83 10.21 -10.32
N GLN A 80 -6.20 10.92 -9.25
CA GLN A 80 -5.60 12.21 -8.90
C GLN A 80 -4.13 12.07 -8.52
N PHE A 81 -3.73 10.97 -7.86
CA PHE A 81 -2.34 10.68 -7.57
C PHE A 81 -1.50 10.66 -8.85
N TYR A 82 -1.86 9.80 -9.81
CA TYR A 82 -1.10 9.66 -11.06
C TYR A 82 -1.06 10.97 -11.86
N LYS A 83 -2.09 11.82 -11.74
CA LYS A 83 -2.08 13.17 -12.31
C LYS A 83 -1.21 14.17 -11.56
N ALA A 84 -0.99 13.98 -10.26
CA ALA A 84 -0.16 14.85 -9.45
C ALA A 84 1.34 14.55 -9.66
N VAL A 85 1.70 13.28 -9.81
CA VAL A 85 3.10 12.84 -9.99
C VAL A 85 3.59 12.97 -11.44
N THR A 86 3.82 14.21 -11.89
CA THR A 86 4.15 14.52 -13.31
C THR A 86 5.64 14.76 -13.57
N ASN A 87 6.52 14.55 -12.60
CA ASN A 87 7.95 14.70 -12.84
C ASN A 87 8.47 13.60 -13.79
N LYS A 88 9.29 13.98 -14.78
CA LYS A 88 9.90 13.05 -15.74
C LYS A 88 10.69 11.91 -15.09
N ALA A 89 11.20 12.14 -13.88
CA ALA A 89 11.94 11.11 -13.14
C ALA A 89 11.05 9.98 -12.61
N ILE A 90 9.77 10.24 -12.30
CA ILE A 90 8.84 9.22 -11.78
C ILE A 90 7.98 8.60 -12.88
N GLU A 91 7.75 9.29 -14.00
CA GLU A 91 6.94 8.78 -15.12
C GLU A 91 7.28 7.34 -15.55
N PRO A 92 8.56 6.88 -15.58
CA PRO A 92 8.88 5.49 -15.93
C PRO A 92 8.52 4.46 -14.85
N HIS A 93 8.23 4.90 -13.63
CA HIS A 93 8.02 4.05 -12.44
C HIS A 93 6.55 3.97 -12.01
N ILE A 94 5.62 4.53 -12.79
CA ILE A 94 4.18 4.44 -12.55
C ILE A 94 3.46 4.01 -13.83
N PRO A 95 2.27 3.38 -13.72
CA PRO A 95 1.46 3.10 -14.88
C PRO A 95 0.89 4.39 -15.50
N LYS A 96 0.68 4.35 -16.82
CA LYS A 96 0.01 5.42 -17.56
C LYS A 96 -1.49 5.28 -17.48
N ILE A 97 -2.17 6.40 -17.20
CA ILE A 97 -3.63 6.47 -17.31
C ILE A 97 -4.02 6.38 -18.79
N LEU A 98 -4.83 5.38 -19.14
CA LEU A 98 -5.42 5.24 -20.47
C LEU A 98 -6.83 5.82 -20.53
N ALA A 99 -7.62 5.68 -19.46
CA ALA A 99 -8.92 6.29 -19.32
C ALA A 99 -9.35 6.35 -17.85
N TYR A 100 -10.27 7.26 -17.54
CA TYR A 100 -10.93 7.37 -16.25
C TYR A 100 -12.40 7.73 -16.47
N ASN A 101 -13.30 7.10 -15.73
CA ASN A 101 -14.73 7.40 -15.74
C ASN A 101 -15.25 7.45 -14.31
N ALA A 102 -15.56 8.67 -13.84
CA ALA A 102 -16.03 8.92 -12.48
C ALA A 102 -17.38 8.21 -12.19
N ASP A 103 -18.33 8.29 -13.12
CA ASP A 103 -19.69 7.75 -12.94
C ASP A 103 -19.70 6.22 -12.72
N SER A 104 -18.78 5.51 -13.39
CA SER A 104 -18.63 4.05 -13.25
C SER A 104 -17.56 3.65 -12.24
N HIS A 105 -16.89 4.63 -11.62
CA HIS A 105 -15.74 4.43 -10.75
C HIS A 105 -14.65 3.54 -11.38
N LEU A 106 -14.34 3.79 -12.64
CA LEU A 106 -13.38 3.03 -13.44
C LEU A 106 -12.11 3.82 -13.70
N LEU A 107 -10.97 3.18 -13.48
CA LEU A 107 -9.66 3.64 -13.89
C LEU A 107 -9.02 2.58 -14.78
N ILE A 108 -8.60 2.97 -15.98
CA ILE A 108 -7.93 2.10 -16.94
C ILE A 108 -6.48 2.54 -17.06
N LEU A 109 -5.58 1.62 -16.80
CA LEU A 109 -4.13 1.81 -16.79
C LEU A 109 -3.47 0.96 -17.86
N ASP A 110 -2.28 1.34 -18.31
CA ASP A 110 -1.48 0.45 -19.14
C ASP A 110 -1.10 -0.82 -18.38
N ASP A 111 -0.92 -1.91 -19.13
CA ASP A 111 -0.46 -3.16 -18.55
C ASP A 111 1.07 -3.15 -18.51
N LEU A 112 1.62 -3.21 -17.30
CA LEU A 112 3.06 -3.29 -17.06
C LEU A 112 3.65 -4.64 -17.53
N GLY A 113 2.79 -5.57 -17.97
CA GLY A 113 3.16 -6.84 -18.58
C GLY A 113 3.54 -7.88 -17.54
N ASP A 114 4.59 -8.65 -17.81
CA ASP A 114 5.12 -9.67 -16.89
C ASP A 114 5.96 -9.04 -15.77
N CYS A 115 5.29 -8.24 -14.93
CA CYS A 115 5.85 -7.72 -13.69
C CYS A 115 5.51 -8.65 -12.53
N LYS A 116 6.41 -8.73 -11.55
CA LYS A 116 6.22 -9.51 -10.32
C LYS A 116 5.98 -8.59 -9.15
N ASP A 117 4.95 -8.89 -8.36
CA ASP A 117 4.75 -8.32 -7.03
C ASP A 117 6.00 -8.55 -6.16
N MET A 118 6.46 -7.52 -5.45
CA MET A 118 7.70 -7.60 -4.67
C MET A 118 7.53 -8.23 -3.28
N SER A 119 6.36 -8.81 -2.94
CA SER A 119 6.21 -9.59 -1.71
C SER A 119 7.10 -10.83 -1.68
N TYR A 120 7.65 -11.28 -2.82
CA TYR A 120 8.71 -12.32 -2.84
C TYR A 120 9.92 -11.96 -1.96
N LEU A 121 10.11 -10.68 -1.64
CA LEU A 121 11.19 -10.24 -0.77
C LEU A 121 11.08 -10.80 0.65
N TYR A 122 9.87 -11.10 1.15
CA TYR A 122 9.71 -11.73 2.47
C TYR A 122 10.35 -13.11 2.52
N ASP A 123 10.19 -13.91 1.47
CA ASP A 123 10.80 -15.24 1.35
C ASP A 123 12.29 -15.16 1.05
N LYS A 124 12.68 -14.20 0.20
CA LYS A 124 14.09 -13.94 -0.15
C LYS A 124 14.90 -13.45 1.06
N ARG A 125 14.23 -12.86 2.06
CA ARG A 125 14.81 -12.29 3.29
C ARG A 125 15.93 -11.27 3.04
N ASN A 126 15.89 -10.59 1.90
CA ASN A 126 16.91 -9.64 1.49
C ASN A 126 16.36 -8.60 0.52
N ILE A 127 16.77 -7.34 0.69
CA ILE A 127 16.55 -6.25 -0.26
C ILE A 127 17.92 -5.80 -0.77
N GLY A 128 18.16 -5.86 -2.07
CA GLY A 128 19.42 -5.40 -2.64
C GLY A 128 19.59 -3.88 -2.49
N THR A 129 20.83 -3.40 -2.28
CA THR A 129 21.10 -1.97 -2.12
C THR A 129 20.60 -1.13 -3.29
N ALA A 130 20.76 -1.59 -4.53
CA ALA A 130 20.24 -0.91 -5.71
C ALA A 130 18.70 -0.85 -5.73
N GLN A 131 18.03 -1.93 -5.28
CA GLN A 131 16.57 -1.97 -5.19
C GLN A 131 16.06 -0.99 -4.12
N LEU A 132 16.71 -0.97 -2.95
CA LEU A 132 16.37 -0.02 -1.88
C LEU A 132 16.59 1.42 -2.33
N GLN A 133 17.70 1.72 -3.03
CA GLN A 133 17.96 3.05 -3.55
C GLN A 133 16.88 3.47 -4.57
N GLN A 134 16.51 2.59 -5.50
CA GLN A 134 15.46 2.90 -6.47
C GLN A 134 14.09 3.15 -5.79
N LEU A 135 13.74 2.40 -4.75
CA LEU A 135 12.54 2.65 -3.94
C LEU A 135 12.59 4.01 -3.23
N LEU A 136 13.76 4.41 -2.70
CA LEU A 136 13.95 5.73 -2.07
C LEU A 136 13.86 6.86 -3.09
N ASP A 137 14.44 6.67 -4.27
CA ASP A 137 14.40 7.65 -5.35
C ASP A 137 12.95 7.86 -5.82
N ILE A 138 12.19 6.79 -6.05
CA ILE A 138 10.78 6.86 -6.46
C ILE A 138 9.96 7.61 -5.40
N ALA A 139 10.08 7.23 -4.12
CA ALA A 139 9.34 7.91 -3.06
C ALA A 139 9.72 9.39 -2.92
N SER A 140 11.00 9.73 -3.09
CA SER A 140 11.45 11.12 -3.12
C SER A 140 10.80 11.90 -4.27
N GLN A 141 10.64 11.29 -5.45
CA GLN A 141 9.93 11.93 -6.56
C GLN A 141 8.42 12.12 -6.27
N ILE A 142 7.78 11.16 -5.60
CA ILE A 142 6.40 11.31 -5.12
C ILE A 142 6.32 12.52 -4.17
N HIS A 143 7.17 12.54 -3.14
CA HIS A 143 7.14 13.53 -2.06
C HIS A 143 7.50 14.97 -2.52
N THR A 144 8.23 15.10 -3.63
CA THR A 144 8.54 16.41 -4.23
C THR A 144 7.44 16.95 -5.13
N SER A 145 6.43 16.13 -5.45
CA SER A 145 5.26 16.56 -6.22
C SER A 145 4.42 17.54 -5.41
N LYS A 146 4.03 18.66 -6.03
CA LYS A 146 3.27 19.75 -5.39
C LYS A 146 1.97 20.02 -6.15
N PRO A 147 0.96 19.15 -6.02
CA PRO A 147 -0.36 19.44 -6.59
C PRO A 147 -0.92 20.72 -5.98
N ILE A 148 -1.61 21.52 -6.79
CA ILE A 148 -2.25 22.77 -6.32
C ILE A 148 -3.42 22.44 -5.39
N GLU A 149 -4.22 21.45 -5.77
CA GLU A 149 -5.32 20.88 -4.99
C GLU A 149 -5.19 19.36 -5.00
N TYR A 150 -5.52 18.73 -3.87
CA TYR A 150 -5.48 17.28 -3.73
C TYR A 150 -6.65 16.82 -2.85
N PRO A 151 -7.32 15.69 -3.15
CA PRO A 151 -8.40 15.17 -2.33
C PRO A 151 -7.93 14.88 -0.90
N GLU A 152 -8.76 15.20 0.10
CA GLU A 152 -8.45 14.93 1.51
C GLU A 152 -8.38 13.43 1.82
N ASN A 153 -9.15 12.62 1.08
CA ASN A 153 -9.26 11.17 1.26
C ASN A 153 -9.65 10.76 2.70
N ARG A 154 -10.41 11.62 3.41
CA ARG A 154 -10.58 11.55 4.87
C ARG A 154 -11.19 10.25 5.37
N GLU A 155 -12.20 9.73 4.68
CA GLU A 155 -12.89 8.50 5.10
C GLU A 155 -11.95 7.28 5.02
N LEU A 156 -11.20 7.16 3.92
CA LEU A 156 -10.23 6.07 3.76
C LEU A 156 -9.03 6.24 4.69
N GLN A 157 -8.60 7.48 4.92
CA GLN A 157 -7.58 7.80 5.92
C GLN A 157 -8.01 7.37 7.33
N LEU A 158 -9.26 7.63 7.74
CA LEU A 158 -9.81 7.20 9.02
C LEU A 158 -9.91 5.67 9.13
N LEU A 159 -10.31 4.99 8.05
CA LEU A 159 -10.31 3.53 7.99
C LEU A 159 -8.88 2.99 8.19
N ASN A 160 -7.91 3.50 7.43
CA ASN A 160 -6.51 3.07 7.56
C ASN A 160 -5.96 3.36 8.96
N HIS A 161 -6.30 4.52 9.53
CA HIS A 161 -5.91 4.88 10.90
C HIS A 161 -6.40 3.85 11.92
N GLN A 162 -7.64 3.36 11.79
CA GLN A 162 -8.15 2.31 12.68
C GLN A 162 -7.29 1.04 12.58
N HIS A 163 -6.97 0.60 11.36
CA HIS A 163 -6.20 -0.62 11.13
C HIS A 163 -4.72 -0.52 11.49
N ILE A 164 -4.14 0.69 11.48
CA ILE A 164 -2.73 0.92 11.82
C ILE A 164 -2.56 1.21 13.32
N PHE A 165 -3.36 2.13 13.89
CA PHE A 165 -3.09 2.72 15.20
C PHE A 165 -4.03 2.26 16.32
N VAL A 166 -5.17 1.63 16.00
CA VAL A 166 -6.21 1.32 16.99
C VAL A 166 -6.43 -0.19 17.14
N LEU A 167 -6.96 -0.83 16.10
CA LEU A 167 -7.44 -2.22 16.14
C LEU A 167 -6.36 -3.24 16.57
N PRO A 168 -5.08 -3.17 16.11
CA PRO A 168 -4.06 -4.12 16.54
C PRO A 168 -3.76 -4.09 18.05
N PHE A 169 -4.05 -2.95 18.70
CA PHE A 169 -3.70 -2.66 20.09
C PHE A 169 -4.90 -2.68 21.05
N LEU A 170 -6.09 -3.03 20.56
CA LEU A 170 -7.23 -3.30 21.42
C LEU A 170 -6.98 -4.55 22.26
N LYS A 171 -7.37 -4.50 23.54
CA LYS A 171 -7.21 -5.64 24.45
C LYS A 171 -8.00 -6.86 23.98
N GLU A 172 -9.20 -6.62 23.47
CA GLU A 172 -10.07 -7.63 22.89
C GLU A 172 -10.12 -7.41 21.38
N SER A 173 -10.01 -8.51 20.63
CA SER A 173 -9.98 -8.54 19.17
C SER A 173 -11.10 -9.43 18.68
N ASP A 174 -11.76 -9.02 17.59
CA ASP A 174 -12.79 -9.80 16.90
C ASP A 174 -12.21 -10.92 16.03
N PHE A 175 -10.89 -10.91 15.80
CA PHE A 175 -10.15 -11.98 15.16
C PHE A 175 -9.11 -12.61 16.10
N SER A 176 -8.94 -13.93 16.01
CA SER A 176 -7.94 -14.67 16.80
C SER A 176 -6.61 -14.75 16.05
N LEU A 177 -5.53 -14.26 16.67
CA LEU A 177 -4.18 -14.38 16.11
C LEU A 177 -3.66 -15.83 16.13
N ASN A 178 -4.15 -16.65 17.06
CA ASN A 178 -3.81 -18.08 17.09
C ASN A 178 -4.39 -18.85 15.89
N ALA A 179 -5.45 -18.34 15.25
CA ALA A 179 -5.92 -18.90 13.97
C ALA A 179 -4.96 -18.63 12.80
N ILE A 180 -4.04 -17.67 12.94
CA ILE A 180 -2.98 -17.38 11.98
C ILE A 180 -1.73 -18.19 12.31
N GLN A 181 -1.31 -18.17 13.58
CA GLN A 181 -0.20 -18.96 14.07
C GLN A 181 -0.31 -19.18 15.58
N ASP A 182 -0.26 -20.43 16.02
CA ASP A 182 -0.26 -20.79 17.44
C ASP A 182 0.82 -20.02 18.22
N GLY A 183 0.44 -19.37 19.32
CA GLY A 183 1.33 -18.60 20.18
C GLY A 183 1.39 -17.09 19.89
N LEU A 184 0.75 -16.64 18.80
CA LEU A 184 0.81 -15.23 18.38
C LEU A 184 -0.10 -14.32 19.22
N GLU A 185 -1.24 -14.83 19.70
CA GLU A 185 -2.14 -14.09 20.58
C GLU A 185 -1.46 -13.75 21.90
N GLU A 186 -0.72 -14.70 22.47
CA GLU A 186 0.01 -14.56 23.72
C GLU A 186 1.14 -13.52 23.60
N LEU A 187 1.82 -13.49 22.44
CA LEU A 187 2.78 -12.42 22.15
C LEU A 187 2.10 -11.05 22.09
N ALA A 188 0.98 -10.94 21.37
CA ALA A 188 0.26 -9.68 21.18
C ALA A 188 -0.28 -9.08 22.49
N LEU A 189 -0.70 -9.92 23.43
CA LEU A 189 -1.30 -9.49 24.70
C LEU A 189 -0.39 -8.54 25.49
N SER A 190 0.93 -8.78 25.46
CA SER A 190 1.91 -7.93 26.15
C SER A 190 1.95 -6.49 25.62
N TYR A 191 1.66 -6.29 24.34
CA TYR A 191 1.63 -4.97 23.70
C TYR A 191 0.25 -4.31 23.81
N ARG A 192 -0.83 -5.08 23.74
CA ARG A 192 -2.22 -4.61 23.91
C ARG A 192 -2.52 -4.10 25.33
N THR A 193 -1.73 -4.53 26.31
CA THR A 193 -1.82 -4.10 27.72
C THR A 193 -0.77 -3.06 28.13
N ASP A 194 0.14 -2.68 27.22
CA ASP A 194 1.14 -1.64 27.48
C ASP A 194 0.56 -0.24 27.21
N GLU A 195 0.02 0.39 28.25
CA GLU A 195 -0.59 1.72 28.15
C GLU A 195 0.42 2.82 27.76
N THR A 196 1.71 2.64 28.07
CA THR A 196 2.72 3.63 27.69
C THR A 196 2.99 3.56 26.19
N LEU A 197 3.12 2.35 25.66
CA LEU A 197 3.24 2.10 24.22
C LEU A 197 2.03 2.66 23.47
N LYS A 198 0.81 2.32 23.90
CA LYS A 198 -0.43 2.78 23.27
C LYS A 198 -0.54 4.30 23.23
N LYS A 199 -0.06 5.00 24.27
CA LYS A 199 -0.02 6.47 24.29
C LYS A 199 0.91 7.04 23.21
N GLU A 200 2.08 6.44 22.99
CA GLU A 200 2.98 6.88 21.92
C GLU A 200 2.40 6.58 20.53
N ILE A 201 1.77 5.43 20.35
CA ILE A 201 1.09 5.05 19.11
C ILE A 201 -0.05 6.03 18.79
N ALA A 202 -0.87 6.38 19.80
CA ALA A 202 -1.97 7.32 19.63
C ALA A 202 -1.50 8.71 19.17
N LYS A 203 -0.37 9.22 19.69
CA LYS A 203 0.21 10.50 19.23
C LYS A 203 0.59 10.47 17.75
N VAL A 204 1.19 9.38 17.29
CA VAL A 204 1.52 9.22 15.86
C VAL A 204 0.26 9.08 15.03
N GLY A 205 -0.76 8.39 15.53
CA GLY A 205 -2.08 8.30 14.89
C GLY A 205 -2.78 9.66 14.76
N GLU A 206 -2.73 10.50 15.79
CA GLU A 206 -3.23 11.89 15.74
C GLU A 206 -2.49 12.71 14.68
N GLN A 207 -1.16 12.55 14.59
CA GLN A 207 -0.36 13.21 13.57
C GLN A 207 -0.68 12.68 12.16
N TYR A 208 -0.91 11.37 11.99
CA TYR A 208 -1.33 10.78 10.72
C TYR A 208 -2.65 11.36 10.21
N LEU A 209 -3.57 11.69 11.11
CA LEU A 209 -4.85 12.33 10.79
C LEU A 209 -4.75 13.85 10.59
N SER A 210 -3.59 14.46 10.80
CA SER A 210 -3.38 15.89 10.61
C SER A 210 -3.04 16.22 9.14
N GLN A 211 -3.38 17.43 8.72
CA GLN A 211 -3.04 17.92 7.39
C GLN A 211 -1.53 18.13 7.26
N GLY A 212 -0.91 17.49 6.27
CA GLY A 212 0.48 17.71 5.92
C GLY A 212 0.68 18.49 4.62
N ASN A 213 1.93 18.55 4.18
CA ASN A 213 2.36 19.30 2.99
C ASN A 213 3.17 18.47 1.99
N VAL A 214 3.29 17.15 2.24
CA VAL A 214 3.97 16.20 1.37
C VAL A 214 2.92 15.28 0.76
N LEU A 215 2.89 15.15 -0.57
CA LEU A 215 2.08 14.12 -1.21
C LEU A 215 2.67 12.74 -0.84
N LEU A 216 1.85 11.88 -0.26
CA LEU A 216 2.21 10.51 0.08
C LEU A 216 1.62 9.52 -0.91
N HIS A 217 2.28 8.38 -1.10
CA HIS A 217 1.67 7.17 -1.64
C HIS A 217 0.59 6.63 -0.69
N GLY A 218 0.87 6.62 0.63
CA GLY A 218 -0.10 6.27 1.67
C GLY A 218 -0.22 4.77 1.98
N ASP A 219 0.37 3.90 1.16
CA ASP A 219 0.56 2.47 1.44
C ASP A 219 1.83 1.94 0.75
N TYR A 220 3.00 2.51 1.06
CA TYR A 220 4.26 2.25 0.34
C TYR A 220 4.97 0.97 0.80
N TYR A 221 4.42 -0.21 0.47
CA TYR A 221 4.94 -1.51 0.91
C TYR A 221 5.15 -2.51 -0.26
N PRO A 222 5.79 -3.68 -0.05
CA PRO A 222 6.07 -4.65 -1.12
C PRO A 222 4.89 -5.08 -1.99
N GLY A 223 3.66 -5.02 -1.48
CA GLY A 223 2.45 -5.34 -2.24
C GLY A 223 2.00 -4.24 -3.20
N SER A 224 2.58 -3.04 -3.08
CA SER A 224 2.38 -1.89 -3.97
C SER A 224 3.59 -1.65 -4.86
N TRP A 225 4.59 -2.53 -4.82
CA TRP A 225 5.77 -2.47 -5.68
C TRP A 225 5.78 -3.66 -6.63
N MET A 226 6.00 -3.37 -7.90
CA MET A 226 6.12 -4.36 -8.96
C MET A 226 7.52 -4.27 -9.54
N THR A 227 8.13 -5.41 -9.89
CA THR A 227 9.46 -5.44 -10.51
C THR A 227 9.41 -6.15 -11.85
N LYS A 228 10.13 -5.61 -12.82
CA LYS A 228 10.43 -6.26 -14.09
C LYS A 228 11.93 -6.16 -14.30
N GLU A 229 12.61 -7.30 -14.20
CA GLU A 229 14.08 -7.32 -14.10
C GLU A 229 14.53 -6.42 -12.94
N ASP A 230 15.37 -5.42 -13.21
CA ASP A 230 15.88 -4.46 -12.22
C ASP A 230 15.07 -3.14 -12.18
N HIS A 231 13.96 -3.05 -12.90
CA HIS A 231 13.09 -1.87 -12.92
C HIS A 231 11.89 -2.03 -12.00
N ILE A 232 11.68 -1.08 -11.10
CA ILE A 232 10.56 -1.05 -10.16
C ILE A 232 9.46 -0.10 -10.64
N TYR A 233 8.21 -0.54 -10.49
CA TYR A 233 7.01 0.28 -10.61
C TYR A 233 6.30 0.35 -9.26
N VAL A 234 5.59 1.45 -9.02
CA VAL A 234 4.73 1.63 -7.85
C VAL A 234 3.29 1.81 -8.32
N ILE A 235 2.38 1.11 -7.65
CA ILE A 235 0.95 1.02 -7.98
C ILE A 235 0.08 1.15 -6.73
N ASP A 236 -1.23 1.27 -6.94
CA ASP A 236 -2.26 1.30 -5.91
C ASP A 236 -2.15 2.47 -4.88
N PRO A 237 -1.92 3.73 -5.31
CA PRO A 237 -1.84 4.91 -4.43
C PRO A 237 -3.22 5.41 -3.98
N GLU A 238 -4.20 4.52 -3.78
CA GLU A 238 -5.57 4.91 -3.39
C GLU A 238 -5.65 5.48 -1.96
N PHE A 239 -4.68 5.16 -1.11
CA PHE A 239 -4.51 5.71 0.23
C PHE A 239 -3.73 7.04 0.24
N SER A 240 -3.38 7.59 -0.93
CA SER A 240 -2.63 8.83 -1.00
C SER A 240 -3.39 10.01 -0.40
N PHE A 241 -2.65 10.92 0.23
CA PHE A 241 -3.13 12.18 0.80
C PHE A 241 -1.93 13.12 1.05
N MET A 242 -2.22 14.36 1.43
CA MET A 242 -1.20 15.33 1.85
C MET A 242 -0.85 15.12 3.33
N GLY A 243 0.32 14.54 3.60
CA GLY A 243 0.81 14.15 4.92
C GLY A 243 2.27 14.53 5.17
N PHE A 244 3.00 13.67 5.88
CA PHE A 244 4.42 13.85 6.22
C PHE A 244 5.25 12.67 5.70
N ALA A 245 6.45 12.95 5.17
CA ALA A 245 7.28 12.00 4.43
C ALA A 245 7.69 10.76 5.26
N GLU A 246 7.83 10.92 6.57
CA GLU A 246 8.19 9.84 7.50
C GLU A 246 7.13 8.73 7.54
N PHE A 247 5.90 8.98 7.06
CA PHE A 247 4.90 7.92 6.97
C PHE A 247 5.31 6.86 5.93
N ASP A 248 5.46 7.24 4.66
CA ASP A 248 5.88 6.31 3.60
C ASP A 248 7.28 5.74 3.86
N MET A 249 8.22 6.56 4.36
CA MET A 249 9.58 6.10 4.69
C MET A 249 9.61 5.15 5.88
N GLY A 250 8.75 5.37 6.87
CA GLY A 250 8.60 4.47 8.01
C GLY A 250 7.98 3.15 7.59
N VAL A 251 7.01 3.16 6.68
CA VAL A 251 6.46 1.94 6.09
C VAL A 251 7.55 1.18 5.32
N LEU A 252 8.30 1.84 4.43
CA LEU A 252 9.46 1.23 3.74
C LEU A 252 10.46 0.61 4.73
N ALA A 253 10.80 1.32 5.80
CA ALA A 253 11.70 0.84 6.83
C ALA A 253 11.15 -0.38 7.56
N ALA A 254 9.88 -0.37 7.97
CA ALA A 254 9.24 -1.50 8.64
C ALA A 254 9.27 -2.77 7.80
N HIS A 255 8.94 -2.66 6.52
CA HIS A 255 8.98 -3.80 5.60
C HIS A 255 10.41 -4.28 5.38
N SER A 256 11.39 -3.37 5.27
CA SER A 256 12.81 -3.71 5.23
C SER A 256 13.27 -4.47 6.48
N ILE A 257 12.82 -4.06 7.66
CA ILE A 257 13.09 -4.74 8.93
C ILE A 257 12.46 -6.14 8.95
N MET A 258 11.20 -6.29 8.56
CA MET A 258 10.53 -7.61 8.54
C MET A 258 11.16 -8.57 7.52
N ILE A 259 11.65 -8.04 6.39
CA ILE A 259 12.35 -8.81 5.36
C ILE A 259 13.73 -9.25 5.88
N THR A 260 14.52 -8.34 6.45
CA THR A 260 15.94 -8.58 6.73
C THR A 260 16.26 -8.96 8.18
N MET A 261 15.32 -8.76 9.11
CA MET A 261 15.55 -8.78 10.56
C MET A 261 16.62 -7.78 11.03
N ASN A 262 16.83 -6.69 10.29
CA ASN A 262 17.86 -5.70 10.59
C ASN A 262 17.28 -4.27 10.66
N ILE A 263 17.49 -3.59 11.78
CA ILE A 263 17.08 -2.20 12.03
C ILE A 263 18.03 -1.14 11.45
N ASP A 264 19.27 -1.52 11.10
CA ASP A 264 20.27 -0.62 10.51
C ASP A 264 19.81 -0.03 9.17
N CYS A 265 18.79 -0.63 8.54
CA CYS A 265 18.17 -0.09 7.33
C CYS A 265 17.58 1.31 7.56
N LEU A 266 17.21 1.68 8.79
CA LEU A 266 16.73 3.03 9.12
C LEU A 266 17.76 4.10 8.76
N GLN A 267 19.03 3.89 9.11
CA GLN A 267 20.12 4.82 8.77
C GLN A 267 20.35 4.89 7.26
N SER A 268 20.24 3.75 6.56
CA SER A 268 20.37 3.70 5.10
C SER A 268 19.23 4.46 4.41
N ILE A 269 18.00 4.31 4.89
CA ILE A 269 16.82 5.03 4.38
C ILE A 269 16.94 6.52 4.66
N GLU A 270 17.32 6.91 5.87
CA GLU A 270 17.51 8.32 6.24
C GLU A 270 18.61 8.99 5.39
N SER A 271 19.72 8.29 5.16
CA SER A 271 20.85 8.83 4.37
C SER A 271 20.56 8.84 2.87
N GLY A 272 19.74 7.90 2.38
CA GLY A 272 19.42 7.74 0.96
C GLY A 272 18.20 8.54 0.49
N TYR A 273 17.37 9.04 1.42
CA TYR A 273 16.23 9.90 1.10
C TYR A 273 16.69 11.32 0.77
N ALA A 274 16.17 11.89 -0.32
CA ALA A 274 16.64 13.20 -0.81
C ALA A 274 16.21 14.40 0.06
N GLY A 275 15.15 14.23 0.85
CA GLY A 275 14.65 15.27 1.77
C GLY A 275 15.20 15.13 3.18
N THR A 276 14.68 15.93 4.10
CA THR A 276 14.98 15.78 5.53
C THR A 276 13.87 14.99 6.20
N LEU A 277 14.24 13.99 7.01
CA LEU A 277 13.31 13.22 7.84
C LEU A 277 13.56 13.53 9.31
N ASN A 278 12.50 13.51 10.11
CA ASN A 278 12.58 13.41 11.55
C ASN A 278 12.88 11.95 11.93
N THR A 279 14.12 11.67 12.34
CA THR A 279 14.61 10.32 12.69
C THR A 279 13.72 9.61 13.71
N LEU A 280 13.25 10.33 14.74
CA LEU A 280 12.40 9.75 15.79
C LEU A 280 11.02 9.38 15.25
N LEU A 281 10.44 10.23 14.41
CA LEU A 281 9.13 9.95 13.81
C LEU A 281 9.23 8.78 12.80
N LEU A 282 10.30 8.74 11.99
CA LEU A 282 10.60 7.64 11.09
C LEU A 282 10.65 6.29 11.85
N ALA A 283 11.42 6.23 12.93
CA ALA A 283 11.52 5.04 13.77
C ALA A 283 10.15 4.65 14.37
N LYS A 284 9.39 5.62 14.89
CA LYS A 284 8.06 5.35 15.45
C LYS A 284 7.09 4.78 14.43
N VAL A 285 7.00 5.38 13.24
CA VAL A 285 6.15 4.85 12.15
C VAL A 285 6.60 3.44 11.78
N ALA A 286 7.91 3.20 11.65
CA ALA A 286 8.43 1.89 11.32
C ALA A 286 8.05 0.83 12.36
N GLY A 287 8.22 1.13 13.65
CA GLY A 287 7.80 0.21 14.71
C GLY A 287 6.29 -0.06 14.73
N ILE A 288 5.47 0.97 14.51
CA ILE A 288 4.00 0.82 14.46
C ILE A 288 3.59 -0.08 13.29
N GLU A 289 4.20 0.12 12.11
CA GLU A 289 3.93 -0.69 10.93
C GLU A 289 4.36 -2.16 11.13
N VAL A 290 5.53 -2.42 11.76
CA VAL A 290 5.93 -3.79 12.11
C VAL A 290 4.88 -4.43 13.04
N MET A 291 4.46 -3.73 14.09
CA MET A 291 3.47 -4.26 15.03
C MET A 291 2.13 -4.53 14.33
N ARG A 292 1.57 -3.57 13.60
CA ARG A 292 0.25 -3.75 12.97
C ARG A 292 0.25 -4.87 11.93
N ARG A 293 1.38 -5.15 11.28
CA ARG A 293 1.51 -6.26 10.31
C ARG A 293 1.66 -7.63 10.98
N ILE A 294 2.19 -7.69 12.20
CA ILE A 294 2.33 -8.94 12.96
C ILE A 294 1.05 -9.25 13.78
N ILE A 295 0.50 -8.27 14.49
CA ILE A 295 -0.60 -8.46 15.47
C ILE A 295 -1.94 -7.83 15.03
N GLY A 296 -2.03 -7.32 13.81
CA GLY A 296 -3.25 -6.78 13.20
C GLY A 296 -3.93 -7.73 12.20
N LEU A 297 -5.03 -7.29 11.63
CA LEU A 297 -5.85 -8.09 10.70
C LEU A 297 -5.17 -8.35 9.34
N ALA A 298 -4.46 -7.35 8.81
CA ALA A 298 -3.89 -7.36 7.46
C ALA A 298 -2.56 -8.11 7.42
N GLN A 299 -2.64 -9.44 7.54
CA GLN A 299 -1.49 -10.34 7.53
C GLN A 299 -0.75 -10.34 6.18
N LEU A 300 0.57 -10.43 6.26
CA LEU A 300 1.49 -10.56 5.13
C LEU A 300 1.81 -12.04 4.87
N PRO A 301 2.30 -12.40 3.68
CA PRO A 301 2.92 -13.71 3.42
C PRO A 301 4.31 -13.77 4.09
N LEU A 302 4.38 -13.51 5.39
CA LEU A 302 5.60 -13.44 6.18
C LEU A 302 5.80 -14.75 6.94
N GLU A 303 6.58 -15.66 6.36
CA GLU A 303 6.93 -16.93 6.99
C GLU A 303 8.05 -16.74 8.03
N ARG A 304 7.64 -16.53 9.29
CA ARG A 304 8.51 -16.36 10.46
C ARG A 304 8.04 -17.22 11.63
N SER A 305 9.00 -17.77 12.37
CA SER A 305 8.73 -18.48 13.62
C SER A 305 8.23 -17.52 14.72
N ILE A 306 7.53 -18.05 15.73
CA ILE A 306 7.11 -17.28 16.90
C ILE A 306 8.29 -16.55 17.59
N PRO A 307 9.48 -17.17 17.78
CA PRO A 307 10.64 -16.45 18.28
C PRO A 307 11.11 -15.29 17.38
N GLU A 308 11.10 -15.45 16.06
CA GLU A 308 11.44 -14.35 15.13
C GLU A 308 10.41 -13.22 15.20
N LYS A 309 9.11 -13.54 15.25
CA LYS A 309 8.04 -12.54 15.42
C LYS A 309 8.14 -11.82 16.75
N LYS A 310 8.51 -12.53 17.83
CA LYS A 310 8.79 -11.92 19.12
C LYS A 310 9.93 -10.91 19.03
N LEU A 311 11.05 -11.27 18.38
CA LEU A 311 12.18 -10.35 18.18
C LEU A 311 11.78 -9.10 17.38
N LEU A 312 11.00 -9.27 16.30
CA LEU A 312 10.48 -8.15 15.52
C LEU A 312 9.60 -7.21 16.36
N LEU A 313 8.73 -7.75 17.21
CA LEU A 313 7.89 -6.96 18.10
C LEU A 313 8.71 -6.23 19.19
N GLU A 314 9.76 -6.86 19.72
CA GLU A 314 10.69 -6.25 20.67
C GLU A 314 11.46 -5.09 20.04
N MET A 315 11.99 -5.29 18.82
CA MET A 315 12.63 -4.23 18.01
C MET A 315 11.65 -3.09 17.76
N ALA A 316 10.45 -3.40 17.26
CA ALA A 316 9.40 -2.42 17.00
C ALA A 316 9.03 -1.60 18.24
N ARG A 317 8.94 -2.24 19.41
CA ARG A 317 8.65 -1.56 20.67
C ARG A 317 9.80 -0.60 21.05
N ALA A 318 11.05 -1.00 20.83
CA ALA A 318 12.21 -0.15 21.11
C ALA A 318 12.19 1.11 20.23
N LEU A 319 11.89 0.95 18.93
CA LEU A 319 11.72 2.05 17.97
C LEU A 319 10.63 3.04 18.42
N ILE A 320 9.46 2.54 18.83
CA ILE A 320 8.34 3.41 19.24
C ILE A 320 8.66 4.18 20.53
N MET A 321 9.33 3.51 21.47
CA MET A 321 9.59 4.04 22.80
C MET A 321 10.84 4.92 22.89
N ASP A 322 11.52 5.20 21.76
CA ASP A 322 12.78 5.96 21.71
C ASP A 322 13.83 5.41 22.69
N LYS A 323 13.82 4.09 22.86
CA LYS A 323 14.92 3.41 23.55
C LYS A 323 15.96 3.18 22.47
N ARG A 324 16.91 4.12 22.35
CA ARG A 324 18.06 4.06 21.42
C ARG A 324 18.39 2.61 21.08
N TYR A 325 18.09 2.27 19.83
CA TYR A 325 18.07 0.94 19.26
C TYR A 325 19.44 0.55 18.71
#